data_AF-A0A845YGU9-F1
#
_entry.id   AF-A0A845YGU9-F1
#
_cell.length_a   1.000
_cell.length_b   1.000
_cell.length_c   1.000
_cell.angle_alpha   90.00
_cell.angle_beta   90.00
_cell.angle_gamma   90.00
#
_symmetry.space_group_name_H-M   'P 1'
#
loop_
_entity.id
_entity.type
_entity.pdbx_description
1 polymer ?
#
loop_
_entity_poly.entity_id
_entity_poly.type
_entity_poly.pdbx_seq_one_letter_code
_entity_poly.pdbx_strand_id
1 'polypeptide(L)'
;MSSMVVKQILSWQIPPDVPNLPANLMSGAIVRLTIEFDGHGYCLLVKETNGDYTFSEWHASLKTAEKRATQLFSPKGRDWETVGLQ
;
A
#
# COMPACT_ATOMS: atom_id res chain seq x y z
N MET A 1 -6.02 10.79 17.99
CA MET A 1 -6.60 11.25 16.72
C MET A 1 -6.86 10.01 15.88
N SER A 2 -8.00 9.92 15.19
CA SER A 2 -8.25 8.80 14.28
C SER A 2 -7.44 8.99 13.00
N SER A 3 -6.81 7.94 12.49
CA SER A 3 -6.18 7.98 11.16
C SER A 3 -7.26 8.06 10.08
N MET A 4 -6.94 8.69 8.94
CA MET A 4 -7.81 8.77 7.78
C MET A 4 -7.12 8.20 6.54
N VAL A 5 -7.83 7.42 5.74
CA VAL A 5 -7.32 6.94 4.45
C VAL A 5 -7.24 8.12 3.48
N VAL A 6 -6.04 8.43 2.98
CA VAL A 6 -5.83 9.49 1.99
C VAL A 6 -5.72 8.93 0.58
N LYS A 7 -5.17 7.71 0.43
CA LYS A 7 -5.10 6.99 -0.85
C LYS A 7 -5.35 5.50 -0.67
N GLN A 8 -5.94 4.86 -1.69
CA GLN A 8 -6.16 3.42 -1.68
C GLN A 8 -6.09 2.77 -3.06
N ILE A 9 -5.81 1.46 -3.05
CA ILE A 9 -6.04 0.52 -4.15
C ILE A 9 -6.77 -0.66 -3.53
N LEU A 10 -8.04 -0.84 -3.87
CA LEU A 10 -8.88 -1.85 -3.22
C LEU A 10 -8.50 -3.29 -3.60
N SER A 11 -8.00 -3.47 -4.82
CA SER A 11 -7.57 -4.77 -5.35
C SER A 11 -6.40 -4.57 -6.30
N TRP A 12 -5.25 -5.11 -5.93
CA TRP A 12 -4.03 -5.08 -6.72
C TRP A 12 -3.45 -6.49 -6.82
N GLN A 13 -3.41 -7.03 -8.04
CA GLN A 13 -2.71 -8.28 -8.30
C GLN A 13 -1.22 -7.96 -8.44
N ILE A 14 -0.40 -8.56 -7.58
CA ILE A 14 1.04 -8.34 -7.61
C ILE A 14 1.63 -9.00 -8.85
N PRO A 15 2.42 -8.28 -9.67
CA PRO A 15 3.09 -8.87 -10.81
C PRO A 15 4.00 -10.04 -10.40
N PRO A 16 4.11 -11.10 -11.22
CA PRO A 16 4.93 -12.27 -10.88
C PRO A 16 6.42 -11.96 -10.76
N ASP A 17 6.90 -10.92 -11.44
CA ASP A 17 8.33 -10.55 -11.54
C ASP A 17 8.77 -9.46 -10.56
N VAL A 18 8.09 -9.30 -9.43
CA VAL A 18 8.51 -8.33 -8.41
C VAL A 18 9.78 -8.85 -7.69
N PRO A 19 10.94 -8.18 -7.83
CA PRO A 19 12.23 -8.74 -7.43
C PRO A 19 12.43 -8.83 -5.91
N ASN A 20 11.65 -8.07 -5.12
CA ASN A 20 11.77 -8.00 -3.66
C ASN A 20 10.41 -8.23 -3.00
N LEU A 21 9.69 -9.27 -3.43
CA LEU A 21 8.45 -9.64 -2.80
C LEU A 21 8.70 -10.04 -1.33
N PRO A 22 7.90 -9.54 -0.37
CA PRO A 22 8.01 -9.95 1.03
C PRO A 22 7.88 -11.47 1.16
N ALA A 23 8.72 -12.10 1.99
CA ALA A 23 8.90 -13.56 2.03
C ALA A 23 7.63 -14.38 2.32
N ASN A 24 6.59 -13.75 2.90
CA ASN A 24 5.33 -14.39 3.25
C ASN A 24 4.19 -14.10 2.27
N LEU A 25 4.47 -13.43 1.16
CA LEU A 25 3.48 -13.05 0.17
C LEU A 25 3.70 -13.88 -1.09
N MET A 26 2.64 -14.54 -1.56
CA MET A 26 2.74 -15.36 -2.78
C MET A 26 2.79 -14.48 -4.02
N SER A 27 3.56 -14.90 -5.03
CA SER A 27 3.52 -14.28 -6.35
C SER A 27 2.13 -14.41 -6.97
N GLY A 28 1.61 -13.31 -7.52
CA GLY A 28 0.23 -13.24 -8.02
C GLY A 28 -0.86 -13.05 -6.96
N ALA A 29 -0.50 -12.88 -5.68
CA ALA A 29 -1.46 -12.54 -4.63
C ALA A 29 -2.19 -11.22 -4.94
N ILE A 30 -3.44 -11.14 -4.46
CA ILE A 30 -4.26 -9.94 -4.57
C ILE A 30 -4.23 -9.22 -3.22
N VAL A 31 -3.70 -8.01 -3.20
CA VAL A 31 -3.59 -7.18 -2.00
C VAL A 31 -4.45 -5.91 -2.12
N ARG A 32 -4.94 -5.45 -0.98
CA ARG A 32 -5.41 -4.09 -0.78
C ARG A 32 -4.25 -3.24 -0.28
N LEU A 33 -4.05 -2.07 -0.87
CA LEU A 33 -3.11 -1.07 -0.38
C LEU A 33 -3.87 0.16 0.10
N THR A 34 -3.51 0.68 1.26
CA THR A 34 -4.06 1.92 1.81
C THR A 34 -2.92 2.76 2.35
N ILE A 35 -3.00 4.08 2.16
CA ILE A 35 -2.14 5.04 2.85
C ILE A 35 -3.03 5.85 3.77
N GLU A 36 -2.73 5.79 5.06
CA GLU A 36 -3.45 6.52 6.11
C GLU A 36 -2.62 7.70 6.63
N PHE A 37 -3.26 8.79 7.00
CA PHE A 37 -2.63 9.94 7.67
C PHE A 37 -3.24 10.14 9.05
N ASP A 38 -2.40 10.34 10.07
CA ASP A 38 -2.82 10.48 11.48
C ASP A 38 -2.58 11.88 12.08
N GLY A 39 -2.09 12.82 11.27
CA GLY A 39 -1.66 14.15 11.72
C GLY A 39 -0.13 14.32 11.83
N HIS A 40 0.63 13.22 11.91
CA HIS A 40 2.10 13.24 12.07
C HIS A 40 2.82 12.57 10.91
N GLY A 41 2.22 11.54 10.31
CA GLY A 41 2.85 10.78 9.25
C GLY A 41 1.85 10.00 8.39
N TYR A 42 2.41 9.29 7.42
CA TYR A 42 1.68 8.50 6.45
C TYR A 42 2.00 7.02 6.64
N CYS A 43 1.02 6.21 7.00
CA CYS A 43 1.17 4.77 7.16
C CYS A 43 0.76 4.06 5.88
N LEU A 44 1.70 3.37 5.22
CA LEU A 44 1.39 2.41 4.16
C LEU A 44 0.94 1.11 4.82
N LEU A 45 -0.33 0.75 4.64
CA LEU A 45 -0.92 -0.51 5.07
C LEU A 45 -1.22 -1.38 3.84
N VAL A 46 -0.80 -2.64 3.89
CA VAL A 46 -1.06 -3.63 2.83
C VAL A 46 -1.63 -4.88 3.45
N LYS A 47 -2.74 -5.36 2.90
CA LYS A 47 -3.42 -6.57 3.37
C LYS A 47 -3.73 -7.47 2.20
N GLU A 48 -3.35 -8.73 2.28
CA GLU A 48 -3.77 -9.73 1.32
C GLU A 48 -5.26 -10.03 1.46
N THR A 49 -5.94 -10.17 0.32
CA THR A 49 -7.40 -10.31 0.28
C THR A 49 -7.84 -11.72 0.64
N ASN A 50 -7.03 -12.73 0.27
CA ASN A 50 -7.34 -14.15 0.40
C ASN A 50 -6.35 -14.90 1.30
N GLY A 51 -5.55 -14.18 2.08
CA GLY A 51 -4.52 -14.76 2.95
C GLY A 51 -4.29 -13.88 4.17
N ASP A 52 -3.28 -14.25 4.96
CA ASP A 52 -3.02 -13.64 6.27
C ASP A 52 -1.91 -12.57 6.20
N TYR A 53 -1.38 -12.28 5.02
CA TYR A 53 -0.32 -11.29 4.89
C TYR A 53 -0.85 -9.88 5.22
N THR A 54 -0.21 -9.26 6.21
CA THR A 54 -0.42 -7.86 6.57
C THR A 54 0.94 -7.18 6.71
N PHE A 55 1.05 -5.95 6.20
CA PHE A 55 2.23 -5.13 6.28
C PHE A 55 1.84 -3.69 6.60
N SER A 56 2.61 -3.04 7.48
CA SER A 56 2.43 -1.63 7.81
C SER A 56 3.79 -0.95 7.98
N GLU A 57 4.00 0.19 7.32
CA GLU A 57 5.23 0.98 7.43
C GLU A 57 4.91 2.48 7.44
N TRP A 58 5.50 3.22 8.38
CA TRP A 58 5.30 4.67 8.52
C TRP A 58 6.32 5.48 7.73
N HIS A 59 5.84 6.57 7.15
CA HIS A 59 6.62 7.46 6.30
C HIS A 59 6.34 8.93 6.63
N ALA A 60 7.36 9.77 6.46
CA ALA A 60 7.26 11.21 6.68
C ALA A 60 6.42 11.95 5.61
N SER A 61 6.17 11.34 4.44
CA SER A 61 5.39 11.97 3.37
C SER A 61 4.59 10.95 2.56
N LEU A 62 3.46 11.39 2.00
CA LEU A 62 2.61 10.60 1.09
C LEU A 62 3.41 10.05 -0.09
N LYS A 63 4.24 10.89 -0.71
CA LYS A 63 5.08 10.50 -1.85
C LYS A 63 6.08 9.39 -1.50
N THR A 64 6.62 9.40 -0.28
CA THR A 64 7.53 8.34 0.19
C THR A 64 6.77 7.03 0.39
N ALA A 65 5.56 7.08 0.95
CA ALA A 65 4.70 5.91 1.11
C ALA A 65 4.30 5.30 -0.24
N GLU A 66 3.91 6.12 -1.22
CA GLU A 66 3.62 5.66 -2.58
C GLU A 66 4.85 5.02 -3.25
N LYS A 67 6.01 5.68 -3.15
CA LYS A 67 7.26 5.15 -3.70
C LYS A 67 7.61 3.79 -3.09
N ARG A 68 7.41 3.63 -1.77
CA ARG A 68 7.63 2.36 -1.08
C ARG A 68 6.69 1.28 -1.58
N ALA A 69 5.40 1.59 -1.72
CA ALA A 69 4.43 0.68 -2.31
C ALA A 69 4.83 0.25 -3.73
N THR A 70 5.23 1.19 -4.59
CA THR A 70 5.73 0.89 -5.94
C THR A 70 6.96 -0.03 -5.91
N GLN A 71 7.89 0.17 -4.98
CA GLN A 71 9.09 -0.68 -4.88
C GLN A 71 8.77 -2.12 -4.45
N LEU A 72 7.78 -2.30 -3.57
CA LEU A 72 7.46 -3.60 -2.98
C LEU A 72 6.39 -4.37 -3.76
N PHE A 73 5.47 -3.68 -4.42
CA PHE A 73 4.28 -4.29 -5.03
C PHE A 73 4.04 -3.82 -6.48
N SER A 74 4.83 -2.87 -6.97
CA SER A 74 4.73 -2.27 -8.32
C SER A 74 3.43 -1.53 -8.72
N PRO A 75 2.57 -0.99 -7.82
CA PRO A 75 1.51 -0.07 -8.25
C PRO A 75 2.10 1.24 -8.79
N LYS A 76 1.42 1.84 -9.77
CA LYS A 76 1.76 3.14 -10.34
C LYS A 76 0.87 4.24 -9.78
N GLY A 77 1.30 5.50 -9.89
CA GLY A 77 0.57 6.65 -9.36
C GLY A 77 -0.89 6.76 -9.83
N ARG A 78 -1.18 6.32 -11.06
CA ARG A 78 -2.54 6.32 -11.65
C ARG A 78 -3.48 5.25 -11.09
N ASP A 79 -2.93 4.23 -10.42
CA ASP A 79 -3.71 3.12 -9.89
C ASP A 79 -4.32 3.46 -8.52
N TRP A 80 -3.80 4.51 -7.87
CA TRP A 80 -4.30 5.01 -6.59
C TRP A 80 -5.56 5.85 -6.76
N GLU A 81 -6.60 5.47 -6.03
CA GLU A 81 -7.74 6.31 -5.74
C GLU A 81 -7.38 7.26 -4.58
N THR A 82 -7.71 8.55 -4.71
CA THR A 82 -7.56 9.52 -3.61
C THR A 82 -8.88 9.64 -2.88
N VAL A 83 -8.85 9.38 -1.57
CA VAL A 83 -10.04 9.23 -0.72
C VAL A 83 -10.17 10.39 0.29
N GLY A 84 -9.08 11.12 0.54
CA GLY A 84 -9.04 12.19 1.56
C GLY A 84 -8.06 13.33 1.25
N LEU A 85 -8.53 14.54 1.55
CA LEU A 85 -8.03 15.91 1.24
C LEU A 85 -8.33 16.40 -0.19
N GLN A 86 -9.59 16.81 -0.40
CA GLN A 86 -9.98 17.82 -1.38
C GLN A 86 -9.77 19.22 -0.79
#